data_AF-A0A962WQ90-F1
#
_entry.id   AF-A0A962WQ90-F1
#
_cell.length_a   1.000
_cell.length_b   1.000
_cell.length_c   1.000
_cell.angle_alpha   90.00
_cell.angle_beta   90.00
_cell.angle_gamma   90.00
#
_symmetry.space_group_name_H-M   'P 1'
#
loop_
_entity.id
_entity.type
_entity.pdbx_description
1 polymer ?
#
loop_
_entity_poly.entity_id
_entity_poly.type
_entity_poly.pdbx_seq_one_letter_code
_entity_poly.pdbx_strand_id
1 'polypeptide(L)'
;GYMLDKKAGEIYSKWLLYDVFPPENEGAQQLWLPYRTDKSFRTKMDFFVYSPQLRRVRRQPEPRRDQRFPDNSQTFDDVIGRDPWEFEWQLLGTDVLYETLRFPTSRPSVTLNVPGQGFVERQGASIKPMGENFPHYRADGGVDCWVVKATAKSDWLPGYNEKYLVLWLEKHTFYPLRTEKYGTDGRLIMIEERNAELQNPARGEFGYAAMMTTYWNVDHDLIGYSNHDAHTLRDWTPEEIDMIFTPEFMRRQWLVEPLKSQVLIDAPEDFFLRPHLYPDKFPGERNPVLPAAVQARYDAQEAAGQLVFESPGAAAE
;
A
#
# COMPACT_ATOMS: atom_id res chain seq x y z
N GLY A 1 -20.36 -3.69 4.37
CA GLY A 1 -19.12 -3.03 3.95
C GLY A 1 -19.42 -1.92 2.95
N TYR A 2 -18.60 -0.88 2.89
CA TYR A 2 -18.84 0.36 2.12
C TYR A 2 -19.00 0.18 0.58
N MET A 3 -18.77 -1.02 0.04
CA MET A 3 -18.96 -1.34 -1.38
C MET A 3 -20.12 -2.30 -1.68
N LEU A 4 -20.85 -2.81 -0.68
CA LEU A 4 -21.89 -3.84 -0.91
C LEU A 4 -23.09 -3.30 -1.69
N ASP A 5 -23.43 -2.02 -1.51
CA ASP A 5 -24.62 -1.43 -2.12
C ASP A 5 -24.32 -0.63 -3.40
N LYS A 6 -23.05 -0.61 -3.83
CA LYS A 6 -22.60 0.14 -5.00
C LYS A 6 -22.68 -0.70 -6.25
N LYS A 7 -23.39 -0.20 -7.26
CA LYS A 7 -23.51 -0.85 -8.57
C LYS A 7 -22.32 -0.50 -9.46
N ALA A 8 -22.06 -1.33 -10.47
CA ALA A 8 -21.06 -1.01 -11.48
C ALA A 8 -21.35 0.34 -12.14
N GLY A 9 -20.31 1.16 -12.30
CA GLY A 9 -20.42 2.54 -12.78
C GLY A 9 -20.75 3.58 -11.70
N GLU A 10 -21.01 3.18 -10.45
CA GLU A 10 -21.19 4.11 -9.34
C GLU A 10 -19.85 4.42 -8.64
N ILE A 11 -19.69 5.68 -8.26
CA ILE A 11 -18.57 6.12 -7.42
C ILE A 11 -18.77 5.57 -6.00
N TYR A 12 -17.77 4.81 -5.51
CA TYR A 12 -17.79 4.25 -4.16
C TYR A 12 -16.93 5.03 -3.16
N SER A 13 -16.05 5.91 -3.63
CA SER A 13 -15.22 6.78 -2.79
C SER A 13 -14.87 8.09 -3.50
N LYS A 14 -14.44 9.11 -2.76
CA LYS A 14 -13.91 10.35 -3.33
C LYS A 14 -12.63 10.71 -2.58
N TRP A 15 -11.48 10.72 -3.25
CA TRP A 15 -10.20 11.04 -2.62
C TRP A 15 -9.67 12.34 -3.18
N LEU A 16 -9.41 13.29 -2.30
CA LEU A 16 -8.80 14.57 -2.64
C LEU A 16 -7.45 14.64 -1.95
N LEU A 17 -6.38 14.59 -2.74
CA LEU A 17 -5.01 14.56 -2.27
C LEU A 17 -4.36 15.92 -2.53
N TYR A 18 -3.52 16.34 -1.60
CA TYR A 18 -2.80 17.60 -1.65
C TYR A 18 -1.32 17.34 -1.40
N ASP A 19 -0.48 17.81 -2.32
CA ASP A 19 0.96 17.71 -2.18
C ASP A 19 1.44 18.90 -1.34
N VAL A 20 2.01 18.61 -0.18
CA VAL A 20 2.63 19.61 0.72
C VAL A 20 4.16 19.52 0.71
N PHE A 21 4.70 18.51 0.05
CA PHE A 21 6.12 18.24 -0.13
C PHE A 21 6.29 17.24 -1.29
N PRO A 22 7.39 17.29 -2.08
CA PRO A 22 8.49 18.26 -2.02
C PRO A 22 8.07 19.65 -2.54
N PRO A 23 8.85 20.73 -2.28
CA PRO A 23 8.46 22.11 -2.60
C PRO A 23 8.07 22.34 -4.06
N GLU A 24 8.69 21.62 -4.99
CA GLU A 24 8.38 21.69 -6.43
C GLU A 24 6.96 21.23 -6.79
N ASN A 25 6.35 20.39 -5.95
CA ASN A 25 4.99 19.88 -6.10
C ASN A 25 4.00 20.57 -5.16
N GLU A 26 4.45 21.50 -4.32
CA GLU A 26 3.62 22.11 -3.29
C GLU A 26 2.34 22.76 -3.89
N GLY A 27 1.19 22.40 -3.30
CA GLY A 27 -0.12 22.86 -3.72
C GLY A 27 -0.70 22.14 -4.94
N ALA A 28 0.04 21.20 -5.54
CA ALA A 28 -0.54 20.28 -6.52
C ALA A 28 -1.61 19.43 -5.85
N GLN A 29 -2.67 19.12 -6.61
CA GLN A 29 -3.79 18.35 -6.09
C GLN A 29 -4.24 17.31 -7.06
N GLN A 30 -4.79 16.24 -6.51
CA GLN A 30 -5.36 15.13 -7.25
C GLN A 30 -6.76 14.83 -6.72
N LEU A 31 -7.73 14.69 -7.61
CA LEU A 31 -9.06 14.19 -7.27
C LEU A 31 -9.28 12.86 -7.97
N TRP A 32 -9.53 11.83 -7.17
CA TRP A 32 -9.73 10.45 -7.58
C TRP A 32 -11.17 10.08 -7.25
N LEU A 33 -11.90 9.61 -8.26
CA LEU A 33 -13.30 9.19 -8.15
C LEU A 33 -13.43 7.72 -8.58
N PRO A 34 -13.17 6.76 -7.68
CA PRO A 34 -13.13 5.36 -8.02
C PRO A 34 -14.55 4.80 -8.25
N TYR A 35 -14.69 4.07 -9.34
CA TYR A 35 -15.92 3.39 -9.73
C TYR A 35 -15.87 1.92 -9.35
N ARG A 36 -17.04 1.36 -9.02
CA ARG A 36 -17.21 -0.09 -8.98
C ARG A 36 -17.23 -0.63 -10.40
N THR A 37 -16.49 -1.71 -10.69
CA THR A 37 -16.48 -2.29 -12.06
C THR A 37 -17.45 -3.46 -12.20
N ASP A 38 -17.70 -3.88 -13.43
CA ASP A 38 -18.14 -5.23 -13.73
C ASP A 38 -17.60 -5.66 -15.11
N LYS A 39 -18.17 -6.72 -15.69
CA LYS A 39 -17.75 -7.22 -17.00
C LYS A 39 -18.00 -6.21 -18.14
N SER A 40 -19.01 -5.35 -17.97
CA SER A 40 -19.50 -4.36 -18.93
C SER A 40 -18.94 -2.94 -18.69
N PHE A 41 -18.78 -2.54 -17.42
CA PHE A 41 -18.21 -1.27 -17.00
C PHE A 41 -16.83 -1.51 -16.37
N ARG A 42 -15.77 -1.29 -17.15
CA ARG A 42 -14.40 -1.62 -16.75
C ARG A 42 -13.56 -0.43 -16.27
N THR A 43 -14.05 0.79 -16.48
CA THR A 43 -13.38 2.01 -16.02
C THR A 43 -13.30 2.00 -14.50
N LYS A 44 -12.09 2.09 -13.95
CA LYS A 44 -11.87 2.07 -12.50
C LYS A 44 -11.98 3.43 -11.85
N MET A 45 -11.68 4.51 -12.57
CA MET A 45 -11.58 5.81 -11.93
C MET A 45 -11.71 6.97 -12.91
N ASP A 46 -12.34 8.04 -12.45
CA ASP A 46 -12.12 9.37 -13.00
C ASP A 46 -11.02 10.10 -12.22
N PHE A 47 -10.04 10.63 -12.95
CA PHE A 47 -8.83 11.22 -12.39
C PHE A 47 -8.68 12.67 -12.84
N PHE A 48 -8.51 13.59 -11.89
CA PHE A 48 -8.26 15.00 -12.17
C PHE A 48 -6.98 15.47 -11.46
N VAL A 49 -6.21 16.30 -12.14
CA VAL A 49 -5.00 16.92 -11.60
C VAL A 49 -5.12 18.43 -11.69
N TYR A 50 -4.84 19.11 -10.59
CA TYR A 50 -4.62 20.55 -10.57
C TYR A 50 -3.12 20.84 -10.55
N SER A 51 -2.67 21.64 -11.54
CA SER A 51 -1.30 22.17 -11.57
C SER A 51 -1.31 23.63 -11.08
N PRO A 52 -0.59 23.95 -9.99
CA PRO A 52 -0.49 25.32 -9.48
C PRO A 52 0.15 26.28 -10.47
N GLN A 53 1.21 25.84 -11.18
CA GLN A 53 1.92 26.68 -12.15
C GLN A 53 1.02 27.08 -13.32
N LEU A 54 0.14 26.18 -13.76
CA LEU A 54 -0.80 26.44 -14.84
C LEU A 54 -2.14 26.98 -14.36
N ARG A 55 -2.41 26.94 -13.05
CA ARG A 55 -3.70 27.25 -12.41
C ARG A 55 -4.88 26.58 -13.11
N ARG A 56 -4.69 25.32 -13.52
CA ARG A 56 -5.65 24.57 -14.33
C ARG A 56 -5.88 23.19 -13.75
N VAL A 57 -7.15 22.79 -13.77
CA VAL A 57 -7.59 21.43 -13.51
C VAL A 57 -7.78 20.74 -14.86
N ARG A 58 -7.22 19.54 -14.99
CA ARG A 58 -7.38 18.70 -16.18
C ARG A 58 -7.84 17.31 -15.76
N ARG A 59 -8.83 16.78 -16.47
CA ARG A 59 -9.13 15.34 -16.44
C ARG A 59 -7.98 14.62 -17.15
N GLN A 60 -7.42 13.63 -16.49
CA GLN A 60 -6.39 12.75 -17.04
C GLN A 60 -7.06 11.49 -17.60
N PRO A 61 -6.45 10.84 -18.61
CA PRO A 61 -6.87 9.50 -18.98
C PRO A 61 -6.69 8.55 -17.78
N GLU A 62 -7.53 7.53 -17.72
CA GLU A 62 -7.39 6.45 -16.74
C GLU A 62 -5.99 5.83 -16.85
N PRO A 63 -5.21 5.75 -15.76
CA PRO A 63 -3.94 5.05 -15.76
C PRO A 63 -4.14 3.56 -16.08
N ARG A 64 -3.16 2.94 -16.71
CA ARG A 64 -3.17 1.48 -16.84
C ARG A 64 -3.01 0.86 -15.44
N ARG A 65 -3.96 0.02 -15.09
CA ARG A 65 -4.18 -0.52 -13.74
C ARG A 65 -2.99 -1.26 -13.14
N ASP A 66 -2.32 -2.07 -13.93
CA ASP A 66 -1.15 -2.86 -13.58
C ASP A 66 0.18 -2.14 -13.84
N GLN A 67 0.13 -0.88 -14.28
CA GLN A 67 1.33 -0.10 -14.48
C GLN A 67 1.72 0.61 -13.19
N ARG A 68 3.03 0.61 -12.98
CA ARG A 68 3.72 1.28 -11.89
C ARG A 68 3.57 2.80 -12.04
N PHE A 69 3.37 3.52 -10.94
CA PHE A 69 3.56 4.97 -10.97
C PHE A 69 5.04 5.28 -11.28
N PRO A 70 5.33 6.38 -12.00
CA PRO A 70 6.71 6.82 -12.16
C PRO A 70 7.43 6.86 -10.80
N ASP A 71 8.66 6.34 -10.76
CA ASP A 71 9.56 6.33 -9.60
C ASP A 71 9.03 5.70 -8.30
N ASN A 72 7.91 4.98 -8.33
CA ASN A 72 7.35 4.26 -7.18
C ASN A 72 7.42 2.75 -7.40
N SER A 73 7.34 1.92 -6.36
CA SER A 73 7.32 0.45 -6.53
C SER A 73 5.92 -0.12 -6.83
N GLN A 74 4.87 0.59 -6.41
CA GLN A 74 3.47 0.15 -6.51
C GLN A 74 2.81 0.49 -7.86
N THR A 75 1.84 -0.33 -8.26
CA THR A 75 0.96 -0.11 -9.41
C THR A 75 -0.27 0.68 -9.01
N PHE A 76 -1.03 1.15 -10.01
CA PHE A 76 -2.29 1.85 -9.77
C PHE A 76 -3.29 1.01 -8.96
N ASP A 77 -3.43 -0.28 -9.30
CA ASP A 77 -4.30 -1.22 -8.59
C ASP A 77 -3.87 -1.52 -7.15
N ASP A 78 -2.62 -1.25 -6.76
CA ASP A 78 -2.17 -1.39 -5.36
C ASP A 78 -2.70 -0.28 -4.46
N VAL A 79 -2.89 0.89 -5.05
CA VAL A 79 -3.38 2.06 -4.34
C VAL A 79 -4.90 2.06 -4.33
N ILE A 80 -5.54 1.84 -5.50
CA ILE A 80 -6.99 1.91 -5.62
C ILE A 80 -7.71 0.61 -5.24
N GLY A 81 -6.97 -0.51 -5.24
CA GLY A 81 -7.52 -1.83 -4.99
C GLY A 81 -8.06 -2.51 -6.24
N ARG A 82 -8.41 -3.78 -6.06
CA ARG A 82 -8.91 -4.68 -7.08
C ARG A 82 -10.31 -5.17 -6.68
N ASP A 83 -11.18 -5.38 -7.66
CA ASP A 83 -12.52 -5.87 -7.35
C ASP A 83 -12.54 -7.41 -7.27
N PRO A 84 -13.16 -8.02 -6.24
CA PRO A 84 -13.05 -9.46 -6.03
C PRO A 84 -13.52 -10.35 -7.20
N TRP A 85 -14.53 -9.92 -7.97
CA TRP A 85 -15.02 -10.70 -9.11
C TRP A 85 -14.04 -10.79 -10.28
N GLU A 86 -13.04 -9.92 -10.33
CA GLU A 86 -12.00 -9.91 -11.38
C GLU A 86 -11.07 -11.13 -11.25
N PHE A 87 -11.17 -11.88 -10.15
CA PHE A 87 -10.32 -13.01 -9.81
C PHE A 87 -11.11 -14.29 -9.56
N GLU A 88 -10.45 -15.43 -9.79
CA GLU A 88 -10.81 -16.73 -9.23
C GLU A 88 -10.05 -16.93 -7.93
N TRP A 89 -10.76 -17.32 -6.88
CA TRP A 89 -10.22 -17.40 -5.53
C TRP A 89 -10.05 -18.85 -5.10
N GLN A 90 -8.87 -19.16 -4.56
CA GLN A 90 -8.53 -20.46 -4.01
C GLN A 90 -7.97 -20.26 -2.60
N LEU A 91 -8.52 -20.96 -1.61
CA LEU A 91 -7.90 -21.05 -0.29
C LEU A 91 -6.68 -21.97 -0.38
N LEU A 92 -5.50 -21.45 -0.09
CA LEU A 92 -4.26 -22.25 -0.04
C LEU A 92 -4.08 -22.91 1.33
N GLY A 93 -4.48 -22.23 2.39
CA GLY A 93 -4.43 -22.76 3.75
C GLY A 93 -4.41 -21.65 4.81
N THR A 94 -3.74 -21.94 5.91
CA THR A 94 -3.54 -21.00 7.02
C THR A 94 -2.07 -20.82 7.32
N ASP A 95 -1.70 -19.66 7.84
CA ASP A 95 -0.34 -19.35 8.28
C ASP A 95 -0.38 -18.41 9.49
N VAL A 96 0.78 -18.16 10.10
CA VAL A 96 0.96 -17.19 11.17
C VAL A 96 2.01 -16.16 10.77
N LEU A 97 1.67 -14.88 10.89
CA LEU A 97 2.61 -13.76 10.71
C LEU A 97 2.96 -13.17 12.07
N TYR A 98 4.25 -13.08 12.39
CA TYR A 98 4.76 -12.44 13.61
C TYR A 98 5.21 -11.01 13.34
N GLU A 99 5.67 -10.75 12.13
CA GLU A 99 6.18 -9.47 11.64
C GLU A 99 5.67 -9.27 10.21
N THR A 100 5.57 -8.00 9.80
CA THR A 100 5.31 -7.59 8.41
C THR A 100 6.43 -6.65 7.98
N LEU A 101 6.28 -5.34 8.19
CA LEU A 101 7.33 -4.37 7.89
C LEU A 101 8.56 -4.61 8.75
N ARG A 102 9.72 -4.55 8.09
CA ARG A 102 11.03 -4.82 8.69
C ARG A 102 11.85 -3.55 8.81
N PHE A 103 12.18 -3.18 10.03
CA PHE A 103 13.04 -2.03 10.32
C PHE A 103 14.52 -2.43 10.25
N PRO A 104 15.41 -1.58 9.71
CA PRO A 104 16.83 -1.85 9.75
C PRO A 104 17.39 -1.62 11.17
N THR A 105 18.51 -2.25 11.48
CA THR A 105 19.19 -2.12 12.78
C THR A 105 19.72 -0.71 13.04
N SER A 106 19.98 0.07 11.97
CA SER A 106 20.33 1.49 11.97
C SER A 106 19.18 2.41 12.41
N ARG A 107 17.93 1.97 12.24
CA ARG A 107 16.72 2.74 12.58
C ARG A 107 15.85 1.99 13.61
N PRO A 108 16.26 1.97 14.89
CA PRO A 108 15.56 1.22 15.93
C PRO A 108 14.21 1.84 16.33
N SER A 109 13.97 3.12 16.00
CA SER A 109 12.74 3.84 16.35
C SER A 109 12.23 4.74 15.23
N VAL A 110 10.94 5.08 15.31
CA VAL A 110 10.26 6.05 14.45
C VAL A 110 9.37 6.98 15.28
N THR A 111 9.18 8.20 14.80
CA THR A 111 8.24 9.16 15.40
C THR A 111 6.91 9.07 14.67
N LEU A 112 5.88 8.56 15.36
CA LEU A 112 4.52 8.43 14.84
C LEU A 112 3.63 9.49 15.47
N ASN A 113 2.72 10.08 14.69
CA ASN A 113 1.59 10.77 15.30
C ASN A 113 0.60 9.75 15.88
N VAL A 114 0.28 9.89 17.16
CA VAL A 114 -0.65 9.01 17.86
C VAL A 114 -1.88 9.83 18.28
N PRO A 115 -3.11 9.40 17.93
CA PRO A 115 -4.32 10.13 18.29
C PRO A 115 -4.38 10.49 19.78
N GLY A 116 -4.56 11.79 20.06
CA GLY A 116 -4.63 12.33 21.42
C GLY A 116 -3.30 12.44 22.17
N GLN A 117 -2.19 11.94 21.62
CA GLN A 117 -0.84 12.02 22.22
C GLN A 117 0.13 12.87 21.41
N GLY A 118 -0.18 13.16 20.14
CA GLY A 118 0.71 13.88 19.22
C GLY A 118 1.85 12.99 18.74
N PHE A 119 2.99 13.59 18.40
CA PHE A 119 4.16 12.85 17.93
C PHE A 119 4.87 12.13 19.08
N VAL A 120 4.96 10.82 18.99
CA VAL A 120 5.58 9.95 19.99
C VAL A 120 6.58 9.02 19.32
N GLU A 121 7.75 8.87 19.95
CA GLU A 121 8.75 7.90 19.52
C GLU A 121 8.28 6.46 19.86
N ARG A 122 8.38 5.56 18.90
CA ARG A 122 8.06 4.13 19.01
C ARG A 122 9.24 3.31 18.52
N GLN A 123 9.55 2.24 19.26
CA GLN A 123 10.56 1.29 18.82
C GLN A 123 9.99 0.50 17.64
N GLY A 124 10.75 0.34 16.55
CA GLY A 124 10.31 -0.42 15.37
C GLY A 124 9.89 -1.84 15.76
N ALA A 125 10.66 -2.48 16.64
CA ALA A 125 10.37 -3.82 17.16
C ALA A 125 9.09 -3.92 18.02
N SER A 126 8.52 -2.80 18.49
CA SER A 126 7.22 -2.82 19.18
C SER A 126 6.05 -2.65 18.22
N ILE A 127 6.27 -2.24 16.96
CA ILE A 127 5.19 -2.03 16.00
C ILE A 127 4.66 -3.38 15.52
N LYS A 128 3.42 -3.70 15.91
CA LYS A 128 2.80 -5.00 15.60
C LYS A 128 1.95 -4.95 14.33
N PRO A 129 1.73 -6.10 13.64
CA PRO A 129 0.99 -6.15 12.37
C PRO A 129 -0.42 -5.54 12.37
N MET A 130 -1.16 -5.59 13.48
CA MET A 130 -2.56 -5.15 13.61
C MET A 130 -2.73 -4.06 14.69
N GLY A 131 -1.63 -3.41 15.10
CA GLY A 131 -1.62 -2.41 16.17
C GLY A 131 -1.68 -3.03 17.56
N GLU A 132 -1.41 -2.24 18.60
CA GLU A 132 -1.18 -2.76 19.96
C GLU A 132 -2.38 -3.46 20.59
N ASN A 133 -3.59 -2.96 20.28
CA ASN A 133 -4.83 -3.37 20.94
C ASN A 133 -5.63 -4.42 20.16
N PHE A 134 -5.01 -5.08 19.18
CA PHE A 134 -5.69 -6.10 18.40
C PHE A 134 -6.05 -7.32 19.27
N PRO A 135 -7.34 -7.70 19.38
CA PRO A 135 -7.79 -8.68 20.36
C PRO A 135 -7.51 -10.15 19.97
N HIS A 136 -7.04 -10.42 18.76
CA HIS A 136 -6.83 -11.78 18.24
C HIS A 136 -5.36 -12.15 18.06
N TYR A 137 -4.44 -11.47 18.76
CA TYR A 137 -3.08 -11.97 18.89
C TYR A 137 -3.07 -13.33 19.58
N ARG A 138 -2.23 -14.23 19.06
CA ARG A 138 -1.84 -15.44 19.77
C ARG A 138 -1.02 -15.07 21.01
N ALA A 139 -0.89 -16.01 21.95
CA ALA A 139 -0.07 -15.82 23.14
C ALA A 139 1.42 -15.56 22.84
N ASP A 140 1.90 -16.04 21.69
CA ASP A 140 3.25 -15.82 21.16
C ASP A 140 3.39 -14.51 20.34
N GLY A 141 2.33 -13.70 20.25
CA GLY A 141 2.30 -12.45 19.49
C GLY A 141 2.01 -12.61 17.99
N GLY A 142 1.84 -13.84 17.50
CA GLY A 142 1.52 -14.09 16.10
C GLY A 142 0.08 -13.72 15.73
N VAL A 143 -0.12 -13.42 14.44
CA VAL A 143 -1.43 -13.16 13.82
C VAL A 143 -1.79 -14.33 12.91
N ASP A 144 -2.88 -15.01 13.23
CA ASP A 144 -3.40 -16.09 12.39
C ASP A 144 -3.98 -15.51 11.08
N CYS A 145 -3.56 -16.07 9.95
CA CYS A 145 -3.98 -15.64 8.62
C CYS A 145 -4.64 -16.78 7.83
N TRP A 146 -5.62 -16.42 7.00
CA TRP A 146 -5.97 -17.17 5.79
C TRP A 146 -4.99 -16.81 4.68
N VAL A 147 -4.49 -17.82 3.97
CA VAL A 147 -3.66 -17.60 2.79
C VAL A 147 -4.47 -17.98 1.56
N VAL A 148 -4.72 -17.00 0.70
CA VAL A 148 -5.57 -17.16 -0.48
C VAL A 148 -4.82 -16.78 -1.75
N LYS A 149 -5.10 -17.49 -2.82
CA LYS A 149 -4.63 -17.18 -4.17
C LYS A 149 -5.77 -16.57 -4.98
N ALA A 150 -5.50 -15.43 -5.60
CA ALA A 150 -6.42 -14.74 -6.50
C ALA A 150 -5.85 -14.78 -7.91
N THR A 151 -6.41 -15.62 -8.78
CA THR A 151 -5.97 -15.74 -10.18
C THR A 151 -6.76 -14.79 -11.07
N ALA A 152 -6.09 -13.92 -11.81
CA ALA A 152 -6.75 -12.92 -12.65
C ALA A 152 -7.53 -13.58 -13.79
N LYS A 153 -8.79 -13.19 -13.98
CA LYS A 153 -9.62 -13.66 -15.09
C LYS A 153 -9.32 -12.84 -16.34
N SER A 154 -8.75 -13.47 -17.36
CA SER A 154 -8.33 -12.79 -18.59
C SER A 154 -9.49 -12.16 -19.39
N ASP A 155 -10.71 -12.69 -19.25
CA ASP A 155 -11.90 -12.11 -19.90
C ASP A 155 -12.42 -10.85 -19.17
N TRP A 156 -12.08 -10.67 -17.89
CA TRP A 156 -12.37 -9.46 -17.10
C TRP A 156 -11.24 -8.44 -17.20
N LEU A 157 -9.99 -8.91 -17.16
CA LEU A 157 -8.76 -8.10 -17.14
C LEU A 157 -7.88 -8.41 -18.37
N PRO A 158 -8.30 -8.00 -19.59
CA PRO A 158 -7.54 -8.28 -20.80
C PRO A 158 -6.21 -7.52 -20.80
N GLY A 159 -5.10 -8.25 -21.04
CA GLY A 159 -3.76 -7.67 -21.10
C GLY A 159 -3.16 -7.30 -19.74
N TYR A 160 -3.75 -7.76 -18.64
CA TYR A 160 -3.26 -7.54 -17.29
C TYR A 160 -2.00 -8.37 -17.02
N ASN A 161 -0.94 -7.72 -16.55
CA ASN A 161 0.39 -8.32 -16.40
C ASN A 161 0.53 -9.17 -15.12
N GLU A 162 -0.37 -8.99 -14.15
CA GLU A 162 -0.37 -9.76 -12.90
C GLU A 162 -1.23 -11.02 -13.09
N LYS A 163 -0.59 -12.19 -13.10
CA LYS A 163 -1.28 -13.47 -13.33
C LYS A 163 -2.09 -13.90 -12.12
N TYR A 164 -1.47 -13.83 -10.95
CA TYR A 164 -2.12 -14.15 -9.69
C TYR A 164 -1.47 -13.38 -8.54
N LEU A 165 -2.24 -13.26 -7.48
CA LEU A 165 -1.81 -12.72 -6.19
C LEU A 165 -1.88 -13.83 -5.15
N VAL A 166 -1.01 -13.76 -4.15
CA VAL A 166 -1.13 -14.56 -2.92
C VAL A 166 -1.23 -13.60 -1.75
N LEU A 167 -2.31 -13.71 -0.98
CA LEU A 167 -2.64 -12.78 0.09
C LEU A 167 -2.69 -13.50 1.43
N TRP A 168 -2.08 -12.88 2.44
CA TRP A 168 -2.28 -13.20 3.85
C TRP A 168 -3.31 -12.24 4.41
N LEU A 169 -4.50 -12.79 4.67
CA LEU A 169 -5.63 -12.07 5.24
C LEU A 169 -5.75 -12.46 6.71
N GLU A 170 -5.73 -11.50 7.62
CA GLU A 170 -5.98 -11.76 9.03
C GLU A 170 -7.35 -12.45 9.20
N LYS A 171 -7.42 -13.54 9.99
CA LYS A 171 -8.58 -14.46 9.98
C LYS A 171 -9.90 -13.85 10.43
N HIS A 172 -9.88 -12.86 11.30
CA HIS A 172 -11.08 -12.27 11.88
C HIS A 172 -11.60 -11.09 11.03
N THR A 173 -10.70 -10.21 10.61
CA THR A 173 -11.04 -8.96 9.91
C THR A 173 -10.93 -9.05 8.40
N PHE A 174 -10.32 -10.12 7.89
CA PHE A 174 -9.90 -10.27 6.48
C PHE A 174 -8.98 -9.14 6.00
N TYR A 175 -8.34 -8.41 6.92
CA TYR A 175 -7.43 -7.33 6.56
C TYR A 175 -6.17 -7.91 5.90
N PRO A 176 -5.74 -7.41 4.72
CA PRO A 176 -4.55 -7.90 4.05
C PRO A 176 -3.29 -7.37 4.74
N LEU A 177 -2.48 -8.28 5.29
CA LEU A 177 -1.20 -7.97 5.94
C LEU A 177 -0.01 -8.13 5.00
N ARG A 178 -0.11 -9.05 4.06
CA ARG A 178 0.91 -9.30 3.03
C ARG A 178 0.23 -9.68 1.72
N THR A 179 0.70 -9.09 0.63
CA THR A 179 0.30 -9.45 -0.73
C THR A 179 1.55 -9.68 -1.56
N GLU A 180 1.61 -10.85 -2.19
CA GLU A 180 2.62 -11.18 -3.18
C GLU A 180 1.98 -11.18 -4.56
N LYS A 181 2.71 -10.67 -5.54
CA LYS A 181 2.25 -10.63 -6.93
C LYS A 181 3.14 -11.45 -7.83
N TYR A 182 2.51 -12.15 -8.76
CA TYR A 182 3.19 -13.00 -9.70
C TYR A 182 2.88 -12.62 -11.14
N GLY A 183 3.92 -12.52 -11.96
CA GLY A 183 3.83 -12.21 -13.37
C GLY A 183 3.22 -13.36 -14.20
N THR A 184 3.00 -13.09 -15.49
CA THR A 184 2.49 -14.08 -16.47
C THR A 184 3.40 -15.29 -16.65
N ASP A 185 4.71 -15.11 -16.45
CA ASP A 185 5.74 -16.14 -16.40
C ASP A 185 5.79 -16.90 -15.05
N GLY A 186 4.98 -16.49 -14.08
CA GLY A 186 4.87 -17.13 -12.77
C GLY A 186 5.95 -16.74 -11.77
N ARG A 187 6.83 -15.77 -12.07
CA ARG A 187 7.83 -15.28 -11.11
C ARG A 187 7.24 -14.23 -10.18
N LEU A 188 7.80 -14.12 -8.97
CA LEU A 188 7.50 -13.03 -8.05
C LEU A 188 7.94 -11.70 -8.67
N ILE A 189 7.03 -10.73 -8.74
CA ILE A 189 7.32 -9.38 -9.28
C ILE A 189 7.26 -8.30 -8.21
N MET A 190 6.50 -8.54 -7.13
CA MET A 190 6.33 -7.55 -6.06
C MET A 190 5.84 -8.20 -4.76
N ILE A 191 6.29 -7.66 -3.63
CA ILE A 191 5.75 -7.94 -2.29
C ILE A 191 5.28 -6.61 -1.67
N GLU A 192 4.07 -6.61 -1.16
CA GLU A 192 3.50 -5.57 -0.33
C GLU A 192 3.28 -6.10 1.09
N GLU A 193 3.66 -5.33 2.09
CA GLU A 193 3.42 -5.63 3.50
C GLU A 193 2.87 -4.41 4.22
N ARG A 194 1.97 -4.64 5.19
CA ARG A 194 1.26 -3.59 5.92
C ARG A 194 1.27 -3.84 7.42
N ASN A 195 1.43 -2.76 8.18
CA ASN A 195 0.89 -2.67 9.53
C ASN A 195 -0.48 -1.99 9.47
N ALA A 196 -1.44 -2.50 10.23
CA ALA A 196 -2.77 -1.94 10.34
C ALA A 196 -3.04 -1.39 11.74
N GLU A 197 -3.99 -0.47 11.84
CA GLU A 197 -4.48 0.03 13.12
C GLU A 197 -6.00 0.24 13.04
N LEU A 198 -6.71 0.05 14.15
CA LEU A 198 -8.15 0.26 14.24
C LEU A 198 -8.46 1.77 14.30
N GLN A 199 -8.57 2.40 13.13
CA GLN A 199 -8.80 3.83 12.99
C GLN A 199 -10.27 4.23 13.13
N ASN A 200 -11.22 3.30 12.85
CA ASN A 200 -12.65 3.55 13.04
C ASN A 200 -13.34 2.42 13.81
N PRO A 201 -13.31 2.44 15.16
CA PRO A 201 -13.94 1.42 15.99
C PRO A 201 -15.45 1.23 15.74
N ALA A 202 -16.16 2.29 15.32
CA ALA A 202 -17.60 2.21 15.03
C ALA A 202 -17.92 1.31 13.82
N ARG A 203 -16.92 0.98 12.99
CA ARG A 203 -17.05 0.04 11.86
C ARG A 203 -16.64 -1.39 12.20
N GLY A 204 -16.29 -1.67 13.46
CA GLY A 204 -15.82 -2.99 13.90
C GLY A 204 -14.60 -3.44 13.10
N GLU A 205 -14.64 -4.65 12.57
CA GLU A 205 -13.59 -5.23 11.72
C GLU A 205 -13.29 -4.43 10.44
N PHE A 206 -14.26 -3.71 9.88
CA PHE A 206 -14.05 -2.82 8.73
C PHE A 206 -13.45 -1.46 9.13
N GLY A 207 -13.12 -1.28 10.40
CA GLY A 207 -12.50 -0.08 10.95
C GLY A 207 -10.98 -0.04 10.86
N TYR A 208 -10.34 -1.16 10.51
CA TYR A 208 -8.88 -1.22 10.34
C TYR A 208 -8.45 -0.50 9.06
N ALA A 209 -7.40 0.29 9.16
CA ALA A 209 -6.76 0.97 8.04
C ALA A 209 -5.24 0.75 8.09
N ALA A 210 -4.57 0.95 6.95
CA ALA A 210 -3.12 0.85 6.90
C ALA A 210 -2.53 1.99 7.73
N MET A 211 -1.57 1.68 8.59
CA MET A 211 -0.75 2.66 9.30
C MET A 211 0.58 2.86 8.58
N MET A 212 1.22 1.76 8.18
CA MET A 212 2.48 1.78 7.43
C MET A 212 2.41 0.70 6.36
N THR A 213 2.91 0.99 5.16
CA THR A 213 2.98 0.03 4.06
C THR A 213 4.36 0.08 3.44
N THR A 214 4.93 -1.07 3.13
CA THR A 214 6.14 -1.20 2.30
C THR A 214 5.83 -1.97 1.04
N TYR A 215 6.41 -1.53 -0.06
CA TYR A 215 6.22 -2.10 -1.38
C TYR A 215 7.60 -2.38 -1.98
N TRP A 216 7.93 -3.64 -2.22
CA TRP A 216 9.18 -4.02 -2.87
C TRP A 216 8.89 -4.60 -4.26
N ASN A 217 9.27 -3.85 -5.28
CA ASN A 217 9.24 -4.30 -6.67
C ASN A 217 10.52 -5.08 -6.96
N VAL A 218 10.40 -6.39 -7.20
CA VAL A 218 11.54 -7.29 -7.39
C VAL A 218 12.28 -6.98 -8.70
N ASP A 219 11.53 -6.65 -9.75
CA ASP A 219 12.07 -6.44 -11.10
C ASP A 219 13.06 -5.29 -11.18
N HIS A 220 12.75 -4.20 -10.48
CA HIS A 220 13.58 -3.00 -10.42
C HIS A 220 14.43 -2.93 -9.14
N ASP A 221 14.25 -3.91 -8.24
CA ASP A 221 14.79 -3.87 -6.87
C ASP A 221 14.52 -2.52 -6.17
N LEU A 222 13.29 -2.02 -6.33
CA LEU A 222 12.85 -0.72 -5.84
C LEU A 222 11.93 -0.90 -4.63
N ILE A 223 12.26 -0.25 -3.52
CA ILE A 223 11.44 -0.25 -2.31
C ILE A 223 10.81 1.13 -2.13
N GLY A 224 9.51 1.15 -1.89
CA GLY A 224 8.74 2.34 -1.54
C GLY A 224 7.99 2.11 -0.23
N TYR A 225 7.60 3.17 0.44
CA TYR A 225 6.80 3.09 1.65
C TYR A 225 5.75 4.21 1.70
N SER A 226 4.67 3.97 2.43
CA SER A 226 3.69 4.98 2.81
C SER A 226 3.42 4.91 4.31
N ASN A 227 3.20 6.07 4.93
CA ASN A 227 2.78 6.16 6.32
C ASN A 227 1.51 6.98 6.44
N HIS A 228 0.65 6.55 7.34
CA HIS A 228 -0.69 7.05 7.52
C HIS A 228 -0.99 7.23 9.02
N ASP A 229 -0.12 7.96 9.72
CA ASP A 229 -0.11 8.16 11.17
C ASP A 229 -0.94 9.38 11.63
N ALA A 230 -1.42 10.20 10.70
CA ALA A 230 -2.21 11.40 10.98
C ALA A 230 -3.71 11.25 10.66
N HIS A 231 -4.23 10.02 10.66
CA HIS A 231 -5.65 9.80 10.36
C HIS A 231 -6.56 10.44 11.42
N THR A 232 -7.49 11.26 10.93
CA THR A 232 -8.57 11.84 11.75
C THR A 232 -9.90 11.52 11.10
N LEU A 233 -10.82 10.97 11.89
CA LEU A 233 -12.18 10.76 11.42
C LEU A 233 -12.92 12.08 11.35
N ARG A 234 -13.59 12.32 10.23
CA ARG A 234 -14.49 13.45 10.04
C ARG A 234 -15.77 12.97 9.38
N ASP A 235 -16.88 13.34 9.99
CA ASP A 235 -18.20 13.20 9.37
C ASP A 235 -18.42 14.39 8.44
N TRP A 236 -18.61 14.10 7.16
CA TRP A 236 -18.89 15.11 6.15
C TRP A 236 -20.39 15.16 5.88
N THR A 237 -20.95 16.36 5.85
CA THR A 237 -22.33 16.58 5.40
C THR A 237 -22.46 16.32 3.89
N PRO A 238 -23.65 15.98 3.37
CA PRO A 238 -23.87 15.86 1.93
C PRO A 238 -23.43 17.11 1.15
N GLU A 239 -23.73 18.30 1.70
CA GLU A 239 -23.35 19.59 1.11
C GLU A 239 -21.82 19.76 1.05
N GLU A 240 -21.09 19.39 2.11
CA GLU A 240 -19.62 19.41 2.08
C GLU A 240 -19.06 18.41 1.07
N ILE A 241 -19.64 17.21 0.98
CA ILE A 241 -19.20 16.17 0.03
C ILE A 241 -19.35 16.64 -1.42
N ASP A 242 -20.45 17.33 -1.71
CA ASP A 242 -20.75 17.83 -3.06
C ASP A 242 -20.04 19.13 -3.38
N MET A 243 -19.60 19.88 -2.36
CA MET A 243 -18.77 21.06 -2.56
C MET A 243 -17.28 20.69 -2.73
N ILE A 244 -16.71 19.94 -1.78
CA ILE A 244 -15.25 19.81 -1.60
C ILE A 244 -14.65 18.83 -2.60
N PHE A 245 -15.31 17.70 -2.85
CA PHE A 245 -14.76 16.63 -3.68
C PHE A 245 -15.15 16.81 -5.15
N THR A 246 -14.83 17.98 -5.70
CA THR A 246 -15.15 18.36 -7.09
C THR A 246 -13.94 18.95 -7.81
N PRO A 247 -13.86 18.82 -9.15
CA PRO A 247 -12.81 19.48 -9.93
C PRO A 247 -12.81 21.01 -9.80
N GLU A 248 -13.96 21.62 -9.51
CA GLU A 248 -14.06 23.07 -9.31
C GLU A 248 -13.36 23.51 -8.02
N PHE A 249 -13.59 22.78 -6.92
CA PHE A 249 -13.03 23.09 -5.61
C PHE A 249 -11.50 23.06 -5.60
N MET A 250 -10.87 22.19 -6.38
CA MET A 250 -9.41 22.08 -6.46
C MET A 250 -8.71 23.42 -6.76
N ARG A 251 -9.38 24.33 -7.49
CA ARG A 251 -8.83 25.65 -7.82
C ARG A 251 -8.71 26.58 -6.62
N ARG A 252 -9.43 26.30 -5.52
CA ARG A 252 -9.40 27.10 -4.28
C ARG A 252 -8.13 26.85 -3.47
N GLN A 253 -7.39 25.77 -3.77
CA GLN A 253 -6.16 25.38 -3.07
C GLN A 253 -6.33 25.29 -1.55
N TRP A 254 -7.54 24.93 -1.11
CA TRP A 254 -7.84 24.91 0.30
C TRP A 254 -7.49 23.56 0.91
N LEU A 255 -6.42 23.56 1.69
CA LEU A 255 -5.95 22.40 2.44
C LEU A 255 -6.66 22.34 3.78
N VAL A 256 -7.40 21.26 4.01
CA VAL A 256 -8.06 21.03 5.31
C VAL A 256 -7.04 20.37 6.24
N GLU A 257 -6.56 21.14 7.22
CA GLU A 257 -5.78 20.68 8.39
C GLU A 257 -4.60 19.75 8.06
N PRO A 258 -3.54 20.24 7.40
CA PRO A 258 -2.41 19.38 7.05
C PRO A 258 -1.60 19.03 8.29
N LEU A 259 -1.36 17.73 8.49
CA LEU A 259 -0.35 17.24 9.42
C LEU A 259 0.66 16.39 8.65
N LYS A 260 1.93 16.82 8.69
CA LYS A 260 3.04 16.11 8.04
C LYS A 260 3.54 14.99 8.96
N SER A 261 3.53 13.75 8.47
CA SER A 261 4.16 12.61 9.15
C SER A 261 5.63 12.89 9.43
N GLN A 262 6.12 12.42 10.57
CA GLN A 262 7.53 12.53 10.99
C GLN A 262 8.32 11.23 10.77
N VAL A 263 7.72 10.26 10.06
CA VAL A 263 8.41 9.01 9.68
C VAL A 263 9.26 9.25 8.44
N LEU A 264 10.20 10.17 8.53
CA LEU A 264 11.15 10.50 7.47
C LEU A 264 12.33 9.53 7.50
N ILE A 265 12.97 9.36 6.34
CA ILE A 265 14.19 8.55 6.19
C ILE A 265 15.28 9.52 5.78
N ASP A 266 16.24 9.73 6.68
CA ASP A 266 17.29 10.75 6.50
C ASP A 266 18.53 10.18 5.79
N ALA A 267 18.78 8.87 5.92
CA ALA A 267 19.90 8.17 5.30
C ALA A 267 19.45 6.86 4.61
N PRO A 268 20.12 6.42 3.52
CA PRO A 268 19.76 5.19 2.83
C PRO A 268 19.74 3.94 3.73
N GLU A 269 20.69 3.84 4.65
CA GLU A 269 20.79 2.75 5.62
C GLU A 269 19.59 2.66 6.58
N ASP A 270 18.86 3.75 6.79
CA ASP A 270 17.68 3.82 7.66
C ASP A 270 16.39 3.36 6.96
N PHE A 271 16.48 2.99 5.68
CA PHE A 271 15.34 2.55 4.90
C PHE A 271 14.86 1.15 5.33
N PHE A 272 13.56 0.91 5.24
CA PHE A 272 12.95 -0.39 5.51
C PHE A 272 13.63 -1.52 4.73
N LEU A 273 13.77 -2.68 5.36
CA LEU A 273 14.35 -3.85 4.71
C LEU A 273 13.38 -4.41 3.66
N ARG A 274 13.92 -5.15 2.68
CA ARG A 274 13.10 -5.98 1.80
C ARG A 274 12.25 -6.96 2.63
N PRO A 275 10.96 -7.14 2.31
CA PRO A 275 10.12 -8.19 2.89
C PRO A 275 10.77 -9.57 2.88
N HIS A 276 10.49 -10.39 3.89
CA HIS A 276 10.93 -11.78 3.91
C HIS A 276 10.40 -12.56 2.70
N LEU A 277 11.17 -13.50 2.15
CA LEU A 277 10.75 -14.32 0.99
C LEU A 277 9.91 -15.54 1.37
N TYR A 278 10.18 -16.15 2.53
CA TYR A 278 9.55 -17.38 3.01
C TYR A 278 9.48 -18.51 1.97
N PRO A 279 10.61 -19.05 1.47
CA PRO A 279 10.61 -20.04 0.38
C PRO A 279 9.80 -21.30 0.68
N ASP A 280 9.70 -21.70 1.96
CA ASP A 280 9.03 -22.94 2.36
C ASP A 280 7.51 -22.83 2.50
N LYS A 281 6.94 -21.62 2.46
CA LYS A 281 5.49 -21.42 2.61
C LYS A 281 4.80 -21.65 1.26
N PHE A 282 3.87 -22.61 1.18
CA PHE A 282 3.09 -22.92 -0.03
C PHE A 282 3.91 -23.07 -1.33
N PRO A 283 4.97 -23.90 -1.36
CA PRO A 283 5.94 -23.95 -2.48
C PRO A 283 5.36 -24.47 -3.81
N GLY A 284 4.21 -25.15 -3.78
CA GLY A 284 3.50 -25.57 -5.01
C GLY A 284 2.73 -24.42 -5.68
N GLU A 285 2.46 -23.34 -4.97
CA GLU A 285 1.62 -22.23 -5.41
C GLU A 285 2.41 -20.91 -5.54
N ARG A 286 3.62 -20.87 -4.98
CA ARG A 286 4.49 -19.70 -4.89
C ARG A 286 5.84 -19.98 -5.54
N ASN A 287 6.37 -18.99 -6.24
CA ASN A 287 7.72 -19.00 -6.80
C ASN A 287 8.50 -17.74 -6.36
N PRO A 288 9.07 -17.74 -5.14
CA PRO A 288 9.77 -16.58 -4.58
C PRO A 288 11.22 -16.45 -5.07
N VAL A 289 11.59 -17.13 -6.16
CA VAL A 289 12.95 -17.06 -6.71
C VAL A 289 13.24 -15.65 -7.23
N LEU A 290 14.36 -15.09 -6.77
CA LEU A 290 14.84 -13.77 -7.17
C LEU A 290 15.86 -13.87 -8.33
N PRO A 291 15.99 -12.82 -9.17
CA PRO A 291 17.15 -12.67 -10.03
C PRO A 291 18.45 -12.69 -9.22
N ALA A 292 19.52 -13.30 -9.74
CA ALA A 292 20.75 -13.53 -8.99
C ALA A 292 21.36 -12.27 -8.34
N ALA A 293 21.34 -11.14 -9.05
CA ALA A 293 21.83 -9.86 -8.51
C ALA A 293 20.97 -9.36 -7.33
N VAL A 294 19.65 -9.52 -7.42
CA VAL A 294 18.71 -9.15 -6.35
C VAL A 294 18.86 -10.10 -5.17
N GLN A 295 19.04 -11.40 -5.43
CA GLN A 295 19.33 -12.39 -4.38
C GLN A 295 20.60 -12.02 -3.59
N ALA A 296 21.69 -11.66 -4.28
CA ALA A 296 22.93 -11.26 -3.62
C ALA A 296 22.74 -10.04 -2.71
N ARG A 297 21.95 -9.03 -3.12
CA ARG A 297 21.62 -7.86 -2.31
C ARG A 297 20.70 -8.20 -1.13
N TYR A 298 19.74 -9.10 -1.35
CA TYR A 298 18.88 -9.63 -0.29
C TYR A 298 19.73 -10.35 0.77
N ASP A 299 20.63 -11.23 0.36
CA ASP A 299 21.51 -11.97 1.29
C ASP A 299 22.45 -11.04 2.05
N ALA A 300 23.00 -10.02 1.37
CA ALA A 300 23.83 -8.99 2.01
C ALA A 300 23.03 -8.18 3.05
N GLN A 301 21.77 -7.85 2.75
CA GLN A 301 20.86 -7.21 3.69
C GLN A 301 20.61 -8.09 4.91
N GLU A 302 20.27 -9.38 4.72
CA GLU A 302 20.01 -10.30 5.84
C GLU A 302 21.24 -10.44 6.74
N ALA A 303 22.45 -10.44 6.17
CA ALA A 303 23.69 -10.48 6.93
C ALA A 303 23.98 -9.17 7.70
N ALA A 304 23.65 -8.02 7.13
CA ALA A 304 23.96 -6.70 7.70
C ALA A 304 22.87 -6.15 8.64
N GLY A 305 21.63 -6.61 8.50
CA GLY A 305 20.47 -6.04 9.20
C GLY A 305 20.04 -4.65 8.68
N GLN A 306 20.54 -4.23 7.53
CA GLN A 306 20.24 -2.96 6.86
C GLN A 306 20.40 -3.12 5.34
N LEU A 307 19.82 -2.22 4.55
CA LEU A 307 20.03 -2.22 3.10
C LEU A 307 21.51 -1.94 2.79
N VAL A 308 22.14 -2.80 1.98
CA VAL A 308 23.52 -2.60 1.51
C VAL A 308 23.48 -2.04 0.10
N PHE A 309 23.95 -0.80 -0.05
CA PHE A 309 24.04 -0.13 -1.34
C PHE A 309 25.42 -0.33 -1.94
N GLU A 310 25.45 -0.59 -3.25
CA GLU A 310 26.70 -0.60 -4.01
C GLU A 310 27.28 0.82 -4.00
N SER A 311 28.37 1.01 -3.25
CA SER A 311 29.14 2.24 -3.40
C SER A 311 29.81 2.21 -4.78
N PRO A 312 29.75 3.29 -5.57
CA PRO A 312 30.64 3.42 -6.71
C PRO A 312 32.05 3.44 -6.16
N GLY A 313 32.71 2.28 -6.19
CA GLY A 313 34.05 2.12 -5.65
C GLY A 313 34.99 3.10 -6.33
N ALA A 314 35.86 3.70 -5.52
CA ALA A 314 37.10 4.29 -5.96
C ALA A 314 37.83 3.28 -6.88
N ALA A 315 37.65 3.46 -8.19
CA ALA A 315 38.33 2.72 -9.25
C ALA A 315 38.35 3.59 -10.51
N ALA A 316 39.03 4.73 -10.40
CA ALA A 316 39.94 5.26 -11.40
C ALA A 316 40.82 6.28 -10.65
N GLU A 317 42.07 5.90 -10.42
CA GLU A 317 43.13 6.82 -9.98
C GLU A 317 43.27 8.04 -10.90
#